data_AF-A0A7C1EXX0-F1
#
_entry.id   AF-A0A7C1EXX0-F1
#
_cell.length_a   1.000
_cell.length_b   1.000
_cell.length_c   1.000
_cell.angle_alpha   90.00
_cell.angle_beta   90.00
_cell.angle_gamma   90.00
#
_symmetry.space_group_name_H-M   'P 1'
#
loop_
_entity.id
_entity.type
_entity.pdbx_description
1 polymer ?
#
loop_
_entity_poly.entity_id
_entity_poly.type
_entity_poly.pdbx_seq_one_letter_code
_entity_poly.pdbx_strand_id
1 'polypeptide(L)' 'MMVAYQEIAELAEQLPKADKARLIKHLSGLLRHEIELESPSEMSWHEFLNATYGILADDPIQRWDQGEYEEREPLE' A
#
# COMPACT_ATOMS: atom_id res chain seq x y z
N MET A 1 20.10 2.57 -17.66
CA MET A 1 18.70 2.80 -17.28
C MET A 1 18.28 4.26 -17.57
N MET A 2 18.54 4.79 -18.78
CA MET A 2 18.11 6.15 -19.20
C MET A 2 17.13 6.12 -20.38
N VAL A 3 17.04 4.99 -21.09
CA VAL A 3 16.29 4.85 -22.35
C VAL A 3 14.77 4.88 -22.12
N ALA A 4 14.27 4.22 -21.07
CA ALA A 4 12.82 4.09 -20.83
C ALA A 4 12.10 5.40 -20.48
N TYR A 5 12.73 6.32 -19.74
CA TYR A 5 12.07 7.57 -19.34
C TYR A 5 11.93 8.55 -20.51
N GLN A 6 12.98 8.63 -21.35
CA GLN A 6 13.01 9.53 -22.50
C GLN A 6 11.97 9.14 -23.55
N GLU A 7 11.84 7.84 -23.84
CA GLU A 7 10.82 7.32 -24.76
C GLU A 7 9.40 7.61 -24.26
N ILE A 8 9.14 7.45 -22.95
CA ILE A 8 7.83 7.76 -22.35
C ILE A 8 7.54 9.27 -22.42
N ALA A 9 8.55 10.11 -22.19
CA ALA A 9 8.39 11.56 -22.26
C ALA A 9 8.05 12.02 -23.69
N GLU A 10 8.74 11.47 -24.71
CA GLU A 10 8.46 11.76 -26.11
C GLU A 10 7.06 11.32 -26.53
N LEU A 11 6.61 10.14 -26.08
CA LEU A 11 5.25 9.67 -26.32
C LEU A 11 4.20 10.55 -25.62
N ALA A 12 4.47 10.96 -24.38
CA ALA A 12 3.60 11.86 -23.64
C ALA A 12 3.49 13.22 -24.33
N GLU A 13 4.56 13.72 -24.97
CA GLU A 13 4.54 14.98 -25.71
C GLU A 13 3.61 14.96 -26.92
N GLN A 14 3.43 13.80 -27.56
CA GLN A 14 2.53 13.62 -28.71
C GLN A 14 1.04 13.62 -28.33
N LEU A 15 0.72 13.51 -27.03
CA LEU A 15 -0.68 13.49 -26.58
C LEU A 15 -1.37 14.85 -26.70
N PRO A 16 -2.69 14.86 -26.99
CA PRO A 16 -3.52 16.05 -26.86
C PRO A 16 -3.46 16.63 -25.44
N LYS A 17 -3.64 17.96 -25.31
CA LYS A 17 -3.62 18.65 -23.99
C LYS A 17 -4.56 18.01 -22.96
N ALA A 18 -5.75 17.60 -23.38
CA ALA A 18 -6.73 16.96 -22.51
C ALA A 18 -6.22 15.62 -21.96
N ASP A 19 -5.55 14.83 -22.79
CA ASP A 19 -5.03 13.52 -22.40
C ASP A 19 -3.74 13.63 -21.58
N LYS A 20 -2.91 14.66 -21.83
CA LYS A 20 -1.81 15.03 -20.91
C LYS A 20 -2.32 15.35 -19.51
N ALA A 21 -3.41 16.12 -19.40
CA ALA A 21 -4.00 16.46 -18.10
C ALA A 21 -4.55 15.21 -17.37
N ARG A 22 -5.15 14.28 -18.11
CA ARG A 22 -5.61 12.98 -17.57
C ARG A 22 -4.44 12.12 -17.11
N LEU A 23 -3.38 12.05 -17.90
CA LEU A 23 -2.17 11.31 -17.57
C LEU A 23 -1.53 11.85 -16.29
N ILE A 24 -1.36 13.17 -16.18
CA ILE A 24 -0.83 13.81 -14.96
C ILE A 24 -1.71 13.47 -13.76
N LYS A 25 -3.04 13.60 -13.88
CA LYS A 25 -3.96 13.27 -12.78
C LYS A 25 -3.83 11.81 -12.34
N HIS A 26 -3.69 10.89 -13.29
CA HIS A 26 -3.51 9.47 -13.00
C HIS A 26 -2.17 9.20 -12.29
N LEU A 27 -1.06 9.72 -12.85
CA LEU A 27 0.28 9.55 -12.28
C LEU A 27 0.39 10.18 -10.88
N SER A 28 -0.18 11.36 -10.66
CA SER A 28 -0.23 11.98 -9.33
C SER A 28 -1.03 11.16 -8.31
N GLY A 29 -2.07 10.43 -8.75
CA GLY A 29 -2.83 9.52 -7.91
C GLY A 29 -2.02 8.29 -7.51
N LEU A 30 -1.29 7.70 -8.46
CA LEU A 30 -0.40 6.56 -8.20
C LEU A 30 0.73 6.95 -7.24
N LEU A 31 1.41 8.07 -7.51
CA LEU A 31 2.53 8.53 -6.69
C LEU A 31 2.09 8.84 -5.26
N ARG A 32 0.89 9.43 -5.09
CA ARG A 32 0.30 9.68 -3.78
C ARG A 32 0.08 8.37 -3.02
N HIS A 33 -0.51 7.38 -3.67
CA HIS A 33 -0.77 6.08 -3.06
C HIS A 33 0.53 5.35 -2.66
N GLU A 34 1.58 5.44 -3.49
CA GLU A 34 2.90 4.90 -3.17
C GLU A 34 3.52 5.62 -1.94
N ILE A 35 3.45 6.95 -1.89
CA ILE A 35 3.95 7.73 -0.75
C ILE A 35 3.18 7.40 0.55
N GLU A 36 1.86 7.24 0.46
CA GLU A 36 1.00 6.87 1.61
C GLU A 36 1.36 5.47 2.13
N LEU A 37 1.73 4.53 1.26
CA LEU A 37 2.20 3.20 1.66
C LEU A 37 3.61 3.20 2.25
N GLU A 38 4.50 4.09 1.78
CA GLU A 38 5.88 4.20 2.27
C GLU A 38 5.99 4.92 3.62
N SER A 39 4.95 5.62 4.07
CA SER A 39 4.92 6.34 5.35
C SER A 39 3.72 5.93 6.24
N PRO A 40 3.69 4.68 6.75
CA PRO A 40 2.58 4.19 7.60
C PRO A 40 2.34 5.04 8.86
N SER A 41 3.35 5.80 9.31
CA SER A 41 3.26 6.67 10.48
C SER A 41 2.35 7.90 10.29
N GLU A 42 2.06 8.29 9.04
CA GLU A 42 1.18 9.42 8.73
C GLU A 42 -0.25 8.97 8.37
N MET A 43 -0.46 7.67 8.21
CA MET A 43 -1.74 7.06 7.86
C MET A 43 -2.64 6.93 9.08
N SER A 44 -3.94 7.16 8.93
CA SER A 44 -4.87 6.87 10.03
C SER A 44 -4.97 5.36 10.27
N TRP A 45 -5.28 4.96 11.51
CA TRP A 45 -5.45 3.54 11.85
C TRP A 45 -6.48 2.82 10.97
N HIS A 46 -7.53 3.52 10.54
CA HIS A 46 -8.57 2.95 9.66
C HIS A 46 -8.04 2.68 8.24
N GLU A 47 -7.26 3.60 7.69
CA GLU A 47 -6.65 3.45 6.37
C GLU A 47 -5.62 2.32 6.39
N PHE A 48 -4.82 2.21 7.45
CA PHE A 48 -3.82 1.15 7.60
C PHE A 48 -4.46 -0.23 7.64
N LEU A 49 -5.53 -0.39 8.42
CA LEU A 49 -6.28 -1.65 8.50
C LEU A 49 -6.89 -2.04 7.15
N ASN A 50 -7.43 -1.08 6.40
CA ASN A 50 -7.97 -1.35 5.07
C ASN A 50 -6.86 -1.74 4.07
N ALA A 51 -5.71 -1.05 4.11
CA ALA A 51 -4.59 -1.30 3.23
C ALA A 51 -3.91 -2.66 3.48
N THR A 52 -3.90 -3.13 4.74
CA THR A 52 -3.24 -4.38 5.15
C THR A 52 -4.18 -5.57 5.30
N TYR A 53 -5.48 -5.37 5.07
CA TYR A 53 -6.49 -6.41 5.23
C TYR A 53 -6.21 -7.61 4.31
N GLY A 54 -6.04 -8.80 4.91
CA GLY A 54 -5.83 -10.05 4.18
C GLY A 54 -4.41 -10.31 3.71
N ILE A 55 -3.43 -9.46 4.06
CA ILE A 55 -2.02 -9.64 3.65
C ILE A 55 -1.41 -10.97 4.16
N LEU A 56 -1.97 -11.53 5.24
CA LEU A 56 -1.56 -12.80 5.84
C LEU A 56 -2.61 -13.91 5.64
N ALA A 57 -3.55 -13.76 4.70
CA ALA A 57 -4.65 -14.71 4.54
C ALA A 57 -4.18 -16.12 4.16
N ASP A 58 -3.11 -16.20 3.36
CA ASP A 58 -2.51 -17.46 2.91
C ASP A 58 -1.38 -17.94 3.82
N ASP A 59 -1.01 -17.14 4.83
CA ASP A 59 0.07 -17.47 5.75
C ASP A 59 -0.46 -18.38 6.87
N PRO A 60 0.04 -19.62 6.99
CA PRO A 60 -0.42 -20.54 8.02
C PRO A 60 -0.05 -20.00 9.41
N ILE A 61 -1.02 -19.99 10.33
CA ILE A 61 -0.81 -19.56 11.71
C ILE A 61 0.22 -20.48 12.36
N GLN A 62 1.42 -19.95 12.63
CA GLN A 62 2.43 -20.66 13.43
C GLN A 62 2.07 -20.57 14.90
N ARG A 63 1.86 -21.73 15.53
CA ARG A 63 1.64 -21.84 16.98
C ARG A 63 2.93 -22.27 17.64
N TRP A 64 3.47 -21.39 18.49
CA TRP A 64 4.60 -21.69 19.35
C TRP A 64 4.11 -22.32 20.65
N ASP A 65 5.03 -22.99 21.35
CA ASP A 65 4.77 -23.51 22.69
C ASP A 65 4.20 -22.40 23.57
N GLN A 66 3.01 -22.65 24.10
CA GLN A 66 2.23 -21.69 24.85
C GLN A 66 2.75 -21.53 26.30
N GLY A 67 3.84 -22.21 26.67
CA GLY A 67 4.36 -22.20 28.03
C GLY A 67 3.35 -22.72 29.06
N GLU A 68 3.64 -22.46 30.33
CA GLU A 68 2.71 -22.69 31.43
C GLU A 68 1.99 -21.37 31.75
N TYR A 69 0.67 -21.38 31.73
CA TYR A 69 -0.15 -20.23 32.13
C TYR A 69 -0.81 -20.50 33.49
N GLU A 70 -0.88 -19.47 34.32
CA GLU A 70 -1.67 -19.50 35.55
C GLU A 70 -3.15 -19.65 35.21
N GLU A 71 -3.82 -20.58 35.90
CA GLU A 71 -5.28 -20.70 35.81
C GLU A 71 -5.91 -19.43 36.40
N ARG A 72 -6.75 -18.76 35.61
CA ARG A 72 -7.49 -17.59 36.09
C ARG A 72 -8.61 -18.04 37.02
N GLU A 73 -8.92 -17.21 38.01
CA GLU A 73 -10.11 -17.39 38.84
C GLU A 73 -11.39 -17.39 37.98
N PRO A 74 -12.40 -18.19 38.34
CA PRO A 74 -13.68 -18.20 37.63
C PRO A 74 -14.39 -16.84 37.73
N LEU A 75 -15.13 -16.47 36.70
CA LEU A 75 -15.98 -15.27 36.72
C LEU A 75 -17.18 -15.51 37.66
N GLU A 76 -17.50 -14.52 38.51
CA GLU A 76 -18.70 -14.49 39.37
C GLU A 76 -20.00 -14.18 38.61
#